data_AF-K1TCL9-F1
#
_entry.id   AF-K1TCL9-F1
#
_cell.length_a   1.000
_cell.length_b   1.000
_cell.length_c   1.000
_cell.angle_alpha   90.00
_cell.angle_beta   90.00
_cell.angle_gamma   90.00
#
_symmetry.space_group_name_H-M   'P 1'
#
loop_
_entity.id
_entity.type
_entity.pdbx_description
1 polymer ?
#
loop_
_entity_poly.entity_id
_entity_poly.type
_entity_poly.pdbx_seq_one_letter_code
_entity_poly.pdbx_strand_id
1 'polypeptide(L)'
;EGLLTAAVVCNPGSPAAAAAEYALEAVVGPEFVTGSTRMKAGTAQKLMLNMLSTAVMIRLGRVEGNRMVHMQLTNDKLVARGTRMVAEAAGLTDDEARALLLRWGSVKEALEHCND
;
A
#
# COMPACT_ATOMS: atom_id res chain seq x y z
N GLU A 1 25.35 10.13 -6.65
CA GLU A 1 24.84 11.52 -6.68
C GLU A 1 23.69 11.60 -7.67
N GLY A 2 22.73 12.50 -7.48
CA GLY A 2 21.59 12.70 -8.40
C GLY A 2 20.37 11.81 -8.19
N LEU A 3 20.33 10.98 -7.12
CA LEU A 3 19.12 10.27 -6.73
C LEU A 3 18.28 11.16 -5.80
N LEU A 4 16.96 11.10 -5.96
CA LEU A 4 16.00 11.65 -5.01
C LEU A 4 16.23 11.02 -3.63
N THR A 5 16.40 11.83 -2.60
CA THR A 5 16.66 11.33 -1.23
C THR A 5 15.63 11.87 -0.26
N ALA A 6 15.20 11.01 0.67
CA ALA A 6 14.34 11.41 1.77
C ALA A 6 14.81 10.76 3.07
N ALA A 7 14.70 11.50 4.18
CA ALA A 7 15.03 11.02 5.52
C ALA A 7 13.78 10.90 6.37
N VAL A 8 13.61 9.77 7.06
CA VAL A 8 12.52 9.57 8.02
C VAL A 8 13.11 9.52 9.43
N VAL A 9 12.85 10.56 10.22
CA VAL A 9 13.48 10.75 11.53
C VAL A 9 12.47 11.20 12.58
N CYS A 10 12.80 11.01 13.85
CA CYS A 10 11.96 11.43 14.97
C CYS A 10 12.63 12.47 15.89
N ASN A 11 13.86 12.87 15.54
CA ASN A 11 14.59 13.96 16.18
C ASN A 11 14.65 15.13 15.19
N PRO A 12 14.23 16.34 15.58
CA PRO A 12 14.26 17.50 14.71
C PRO A 12 15.70 17.92 14.40
N GLY A 13 15.96 18.40 13.19
CA GLY A 13 17.26 18.92 12.77
C GLY A 13 18.38 17.87 12.76
N SER A 14 18.03 16.59 12.59
CA SER A 14 19.01 15.51 12.59
C SER A 14 19.98 15.61 11.41
N PRO A 15 21.21 15.04 11.51
CA PRO A 15 22.14 15.02 10.38
C PRO A 15 21.57 14.33 9.13
N ALA A 16 20.74 13.31 9.31
CA ALA A 16 20.07 12.63 8.19
C ALA A 16 19.05 13.52 7.49
N ALA A 17 18.28 14.31 8.25
CA ALA A 17 17.35 15.29 7.70
C ALA A 17 18.08 16.38 6.91
N ALA A 18 19.22 16.86 7.41
CA ALA A 18 20.05 17.87 6.73
C ALA A 18 20.73 17.35 5.45
N ALA A 19 20.97 16.04 5.35
CA ALA A 19 21.64 15.41 4.21
C ALA A 19 20.67 14.97 3.08
N ALA A 20 19.37 14.94 3.34
CA ALA A 20 18.36 14.49 2.38
C ALA A 20 17.61 15.67 1.75
N GLU A 21 17.12 15.50 0.51
CA GLU A 21 16.31 16.51 -0.18
C GLU A 21 14.95 16.73 0.51
N TYR A 22 14.33 15.65 1.01
CA TYR A 22 13.07 15.72 1.76
C TYR A 22 13.25 15.17 3.18
N ALA A 23 12.95 15.99 4.18
CA ALA A 23 12.95 15.57 5.58
C ALA A 23 11.52 15.27 6.07
N LEU A 24 11.27 14.03 6.49
CA LEU A 24 10.05 13.63 7.19
C LEU A 24 10.36 13.50 8.68
N GLU A 25 10.11 14.58 9.43
CA GLU A 25 10.41 14.68 10.85
C GLU A 25 9.15 14.50 11.71
N ALA A 26 9.02 13.35 12.38
CA ALA A 26 7.93 13.06 13.29
C ALA A 26 8.38 13.21 14.75
N VAL A 27 8.22 14.40 15.33
CA VAL A 27 8.60 14.69 16.73
C VAL A 27 7.58 14.08 17.69
N VAL A 28 7.84 12.85 18.12
CA VAL A 28 6.93 12.08 19.01
C VAL A 28 7.19 12.29 20.50
N GLY A 29 8.23 13.05 20.86
CA GLY A 29 8.69 13.26 22.23
C GLY A 29 9.32 12.02 22.90
N PRO A 30 9.72 12.11 24.17
CA PRO A 30 10.39 11.02 24.89
C PRO A 30 9.57 9.75 24.96
N GLU A 31 10.19 8.59 24.77
CA GLU A 31 9.52 7.30 24.86
C GLU A 31 9.12 6.95 26.30
N PHE A 32 8.08 6.13 26.47
CA PHE A 32 7.66 5.66 27.80
C PHE A 32 8.76 4.84 28.48
N VAL A 33 9.35 3.90 27.75
CA VAL A 33 10.61 3.26 28.14
C VAL A 33 11.73 4.08 27.51
N THR A 34 12.54 4.74 28.35
CA THR A 34 13.62 5.62 27.90
C THR A 34 14.48 4.95 26.83
N GLY A 35 14.55 5.56 25.65
CA GLY A 35 15.34 5.09 24.52
C GLY A 35 14.73 3.96 23.68
N SER A 36 13.57 3.40 24.07
CA SER A 36 12.91 2.32 23.32
C SER A 36 12.14 2.85 22.10
N THR A 37 12.87 3.34 21.09
CA THR A 37 12.32 3.97 19.88
C THR A 37 11.43 3.05 19.02
N ARG A 38 11.45 1.74 19.25
CA ARG A 38 10.47 0.81 18.62
C ARG A 38 9.00 1.12 18.97
N MET A 39 8.75 2.00 19.94
CA MET A 39 7.42 2.39 20.41
C MET A 39 6.83 3.51 19.54
N LYS A 40 6.82 4.76 20.01
CA LYS A 40 6.18 5.87 19.27
C LYS A 40 6.91 6.19 17.99
N ALA A 41 8.24 6.27 18.02
CA ALA A 41 9.03 6.57 16.83
C ALA A 41 8.86 5.50 15.74
N GLY A 42 8.94 4.22 16.11
CA GLY A 42 8.69 3.10 15.20
C GLY A 42 7.27 3.09 14.63
N THR A 43 6.27 3.43 15.44
CA THR A 43 4.88 3.58 14.98
C THR A 43 4.76 4.73 13.98
N ALA A 44 5.35 5.90 14.26
CA ALA A 44 5.35 7.04 13.36
C ALA A 44 6.02 6.72 12.01
N GLN A 45 7.16 6.04 12.05
CA GLN A 45 7.86 5.57 10.84
C GLN A 45 6.99 4.62 10.01
N LYS A 46 6.33 3.64 10.65
CA LYS A 46 5.39 2.74 9.96
C LYS A 46 4.27 3.51 9.28
N LEU A 47 3.67 4.50 9.96
CA LEU A 47 2.60 5.30 9.38
C LEU A 47 3.09 6.10 8.17
N MET A 48 4.24 6.78 8.29
CA MET A 48 4.82 7.55 7.17
C MET A 48 5.14 6.67 5.96
N LEU A 49 5.78 5.52 6.17
CA LEU A 49 6.12 4.59 5.09
C LEU A 49 4.87 3.96 4.45
N ASN A 50 3.85 3.65 5.26
CA ASN A 50 2.55 3.19 4.74
C ASN A 50 1.87 4.27 3.89
N MET A 51 1.89 5.54 4.33
CA MET A 51 1.33 6.65 3.56
C MET A 51 2.05 6.84 2.23
N LEU A 52 3.39 6.86 2.24
CA LEU A 52 4.20 7.03 1.03
C LEU A 52 3.94 5.92 0.01
N SER A 53 4.09 4.66 0.43
CA SER A 53 3.90 3.52 -0.46
C SER A 53 2.46 3.41 -0.98
N THR A 54 1.47 3.65 -0.12
CA THR A 54 0.06 3.62 -0.54
C THR A 54 -0.28 4.76 -1.51
N ALA A 55 0.17 5.99 -1.24
CA ALA A 55 -0.06 7.13 -2.12
C ALA A 55 0.58 6.93 -3.50
N VAL A 56 1.81 6.39 -3.55
CA VAL A 56 2.46 6.04 -4.81
C VAL A 56 1.66 4.99 -5.57
N MET A 57 1.23 3.92 -4.90
CA MET A 57 0.46 2.85 -5.55
C MET A 57 -0.92 3.33 -6.06
N ILE A 58 -1.58 4.24 -5.35
CA ILE A 58 -2.81 4.89 -5.84
C ILE A 58 -2.51 5.70 -7.11
N ARG A 59 -1.46 6.53 -7.11
CA ARG A 59 -1.10 7.35 -8.28
C ARG A 59 -0.66 6.52 -9.49
N LEU A 60 -0.18 5.29 -9.28
CA LEU A 60 0.16 4.33 -10.33
C LEU A 60 -1.04 3.50 -10.81
N GLY A 61 -2.27 3.82 -10.38
CA GLY A 61 -3.48 3.10 -10.79
C GLY A 61 -3.60 1.69 -10.19
N ARG A 62 -2.81 1.36 -9.15
CA ARG A 62 -2.88 0.04 -8.49
C ARG A 62 -4.10 -0.12 -7.57
N VAL A 63 -4.80 0.99 -7.31
CA VAL A 63 -5.99 1.09 -6.48
C VAL A 63 -7.04 1.90 -7.25
N GLU A 64 -8.26 1.36 -7.34
CA GLU A 64 -9.41 2.05 -7.93
C GLU A 64 -10.51 2.21 -6.87
N GLY A 65 -10.93 3.45 -6.64
CA GLY A 65 -11.73 3.79 -5.45
C GLY A 65 -10.99 3.39 -4.17
N ASN A 66 -11.49 2.37 -3.48
CA ASN A 66 -10.85 1.76 -2.31
C ASN A 66 -10.45 0.28 -2.52
N ARG A 67 -10.44 -0.20 -3.76
CA ARG A 67 -10.17 -1.59 -4.14
C ARG A 67 -8.75 -1.75 -4.68
N MET A 68 -8.01 -2.75 -4.19
CA MET A 68 -6.66 -3.07 -4.65
C MET A 68 -6.74 -3.99 -5.89
N VAL A 69 -6.85 -3.38 -7.08
CA VAL A 69 -7.20 -4.11 -8.31
C VAL A 69 -6.05 -4.96 -8.89
N HIS A 70 -4.81 -4.70 -8.48
CA HIS A 70 -3.61 -5.48 -8.85
C HIS A 70 -3.10 -6.40 -7.72
N MET A 71 -3.99 -6.82 -6.82
CA MET A 71 -3.64 -7.74 -5.74
C MET A 71 -3.15 -9.09 -6.27
N GLN A 72 -2.04 -9.60 -5.73
CA GLN A 72 -1.50 -10.91 -6.08
C GLN A 72 -2.32 -12.04 -5.43
N LEU A 73 -2.73 -13.03 -6.23
CA LEU A 73 -3.61 -14.12 -5.80
C LEU A 73 -2.82 -15.29 -5.20
N THR A 74 -2.13 -15.05 -4.09
CA THR A 74 -1.17 -16.03 -3.52
C THR A 74 -1.77 -17.02 -2.51
N ASN A 75 -3.03 -16.87 -2.14
CA ASN A 75 -3.73 -17.76 -1.21
C ASN A 75 -5.25 -17.65 -1.39
N ASP A 76 -5.97 -18.62 -0.85
CA ASP A 76 -7.43 -18.74 -0.99
C ASP A 76 -8.20 -17.51 -0.47
N LYS A 77 -7.70 -16.86 0.59
CA LYS A 77 -8.32 -15.62 1.09
C LYS A 77 -8.22 -14.49 0.06
N LEU A 78 -7.08 -14.35 -0.62
CA LEU A 78 -6.90 -13.33 -1.65
C LEU A 78 -7.67 -13.67 -2.92
N VAL A 79 -7.75 -14.95 -3.29
CA VAL A 79 -8.63 -15.43 -4.37
C VAL A 79 -10.09 -15.08 -4.06
N ALA A 80 -10.60 -15.48 -2.89
CA ALA A 80 -11.98 -15.21 -2.49
C ALA A 80 -12.27 -13.69 -2.40
N ARG A 81 -11.31 -12.89 -1.93
CA ARG A 81 -11.44 -11.42 -1.92
C ARG A 81 -11.52 -10.86 -3.33
N GLY A 82 -10.67 -11.31 -4.24
CA GLY A 82 -10.69 -10.88 -5.64
C GLY A 82 -11.99 -11.30 -6.34
N THR A 83 -12.47 -12.52 -6.10
CA THR A 83 -13.73 -13.03 -6.67
C THR A 83 -14.89 -12.12 -6.33
N ARG A 84 -15.04 -11.75 -5.04
CA ARG A 84 -16.08 -10.80 -4.61
C ARG A 84 -15.95 -9.44 -5.28
N MET A 85 -14.72 -8.93 -5.43
CA MET A 85 -14.50 -7.64 -6.10
C MET A 85 -14.95 -7.67 -7.57
N VAL A 86 -14.68 -8.77 -8.28
CA VAL A 86 -15.08 -8.94 -9.68
C VAL A 86 -16.60 -9.13 -9.78
N ALA A 87 -17.18 -10.03 -8.97
CA ALA A 87 -18.62 -10.30 -8.94
C ALA A 87 -19.42 -9.02 -8.67
N GLU A 88 -19.05 -8.25 -7.64
CA GLU A 88 -19.70 -6.98 -7.30
C GLU A 88 -19.59 -5.92 -8.42
N ALA A 89 -18.44 -5.86 -9.10
CA ALA A 89 -18.20 -4.82 -10.10
C ALA A 89 -18.83 -5.15 -11.47
N ALA A 90 -18.89 -6.43 -11.83
CA ALA A 90 -19.44 -6.89 -13.11
C ALA A 90 -20.88 -7.42 -13.03
N GLY A 91 -21.43 -7.62 -11.83
CA GLY A 91 -22.77 -8.20 -11.64
C GLY A 91 -22.84 -9.70 -11.96
N LEU A 92 -21.71 -10.41 -11.83
CA LEU A 92 -21.59 -11.85 -12.11
C LEU A 92 -21.86 -12.71 -10.87
N THR A 93 -22.08 -14.00 -11.08
CA THR A 93 -22.05 -14.98 -9.98
C THR A 93 -20.62 -15.17 -9.47
N ASP A 94 -20.47 -15.64 -8.22
CA ASP A 94 -19.16 -15.91 -7.62
C ASP A 94 -18.35 -16.93 -8.44
N ASP A 95 -19.00 -17.94 -9.03
CA ASP A 95 -18.33 -18.97 -9.83
C ASP A 95 -17.78 -18.41 -11.15
N GLU A 96 -18.56 -17.58 -11.86
CA GLU A 96 -18.13 -16.89 -13.08
C GLU A 96 -16.99 -15.91 -12.79
N ALA A 97 -17.16 -15.09 -11.75
CA ALA A 97 -16.15 -14.12 -11.32
C ALA A 97 -14.84 -14.79 -10.90
N ARG A 98 -14.92 -15.93 -10.21
CA ARG A 98 -13.74 -16.73 -9.83
C ARG A 98 -13.04 -17.31 -11.05
N ALA A 99 -13.78 -17.86 -12.01
CA ALA A 99 -13.21 -18.39 -13.24
C ALA A 99 -12.48 -17.28 -14.03
N LEU A 100 -13.11 -16.12 -14.17
CA LEU A 100 -12.53 -14.96 -14.86
C LEU A 100 -11.28 -14.42 -14.15
N LEU A 101 -11.35 -14.28 -12.82
CA LEU A 101 -10.22 -13.83 -12.00
C LEU A 101 -9.01 -14.77 -12.12
N LEU A 102 -9.23 -16.08 -12.07
CA LEU A 102 -8.15 -17.05 -12.18
C LEU A 102 -7.56 -17.13 -13.59
N ARG A 103 -8.37 -16.86 -14.62
CA ARG A 103 -7.93 -16.79 -16.01
C ARG A 103 -7.00 -15.59 -16.26
N TRP A 104 -7.36 -14.42 -15.74
CA TRP A 104 -6.65 -13.16 -16.01
C TRP A 104 -5.67 -12.74 -14.91
N GLY A 105 -5.70 -13.40 -13.74
CA GLY A 105 -4.70 -13.27 -12.68
C GLY A 105 -4.78 -12.02 -11.82
N SER A 106 -5.62 -11.04 -12.16
CA SER A 106 -5.89 -9.86 -11.33
C SER A 106 -7.32 -9.33 -11.52
N VAL A 107 -7.79 -8.54 -10.55
CA VAL A 107 -9.15 -7.95 -10.60
C VAL A 107 -9.26 -6.96 -11.76
N LYS A 108 -8.21 -6.16 -12.01
CA LYS A 108 -8.19 -5.17 -13.11
C LYS A 108 -8.39 -5.85 -14.46
N GLU A 109 -7.52 -6.81 -14.78
CA GLU A 109 -7.54 -7.53 -16.05
C GLU A 109 -8.84 -8.34 -16.23
N ALA A 110 -9.35 -8.95 -15.14
CA ALA A 110 -10.62 -9.67 -15.18
C ALA A 110 -11.78 -8.75 -15.55
N LEU A 111 -11.85 -7.54 -15.00
CA LEU A 111 -12.92 -6.59 -15.30
C LEU A 111 -12.82 -6.02 -16.72
N GLU A 112 -11.61 -5.81 -17.24
CA GLU A 112 -11.39 -5.32 -18.61
C GLU A 112 -11.82 -6.33 -19.66
N HIS A 113 -11.70 -7.63 -19.38
CA HIS A 113 -12.08 -8.73 -20.28
C HIS A 113 -13.41 -9.40 -19.90
N CYS A 114 -14.24 -8.73 -19.10
CA CYS A 114 -15.52 -9.29 -18.66
C CYS A 114 -16.60 -9.32 -19.76
N ASN A 115 -16.43 -8.52 -20.81
CA ASN A 115 -17.36 -8.42 -21.94
C ASN A 115 -16.87 -9.14 -23.21
N ASP A 116 -15.74 -9.86 -23.12
CA ASP A 116 -15.17 -10.69 -24.18
C ASP A 116 -15.62 -12.15 -24.06
#